data_AF-A0A8W7LWZ9-F1
#
_entry.id   AF-A0A8W7LWZ9-F1
#
_cell.length_a   1.000
_cell.length_b   1.000
_cell.length_c   1.000
_cell.angle_alpha   90.00
_cell.angle_beta   90.00
_cell.angle_gamma   90.00
#
_symmetry.space_group_name_H-M   'P 1'
#
loop_
_entity.id
_entity.type
_entity.pdbx_description
1 polymer ?
#
loop_
_entity_poly.entity_id
_entity_poly.type
_entity_poly.pdbx_seq_one_letter_code
_entity_poly.pdbx_strand_id
1 'polypeptide(L)'
;MDDDYTSIEDYFSNEVYLTHSNDYEELLDNNSRPVLSPRDPTELVSMYAFNAVIVATGIVLNLVLVKGIIGAKSNGALLFVLQIALIDVLTLLTSNWELYYYIRGTWIFSKLHCTLYSGLESFTSVAVVYFIIGLNFHSISSYNLAVELSKNALATPDAESATESLTEENNYEVATDSISQKRSLTIDYRYKKRHISVRLPILLVWFIAASESLPLFLFADIETLNPTDSAEQPIKQYCTELTNTVANHNIVSLMVIAIRIILPSVALVITLAQTVIKFYRGKHFTQPDEIEENVAFSLKLSIFLSISYAVFTLQRLYGSLLQEIILQPKIVPKYPGFNPIVGISLAVLHYTASFIRPLVLIIMCKQKSNNVDITFTCQKRAENNSISLQ
;
A
#
# COMPACT_ATOMS: atom_id res chain seq x y z
N MET A 1 -28.99 6.57 -54.34
CA MET A 1 -29.47 5.77 -53.21
C MET A 1 -28.71 4.48 -53.30
N ASP A 2 -27.67 4.40 -52.48
CA ASP A 2 -27.17 3.18 -51.81
C ASP A 2 -25.97 3.68 -51.00
N ASP A 3 -26.23 3.93 -49.72
CA ASP A 3 -25.30 4.52 -48.76
C ASP A 3 -24.27 3.48 -48.31
N ASP A 4 -22.99 3.79 -48.53
CA ASP A 4 -21.83 3.14 -47.94
C ASP A 4 -21.84 3.36 -46.41
N TYR A 5 -22.36 2.40 -45.65
CA TYR A 5 -22.11 2.29 -44.21
C TYR A 5 -20.87 1.42 -43.98
N THR A 6 -19.68 2.00 -44.13
CA THR A 6 -18.49 1.48 -43.45
C THR A 6 -18.59 1.86 -41.98
N SER A 7 -18.75 0.84 -41.13
CA SER A 7 -18.90 1.06 -39.69
C SER A 7 -17.60 1.62 -39.10
N ILE A 8 -17.70 2.55 -38.18
CA ILE A 8 -16.57 3.06 -37.39
C ILE A 8 -15.84 1.92 -36.64
N GLU A 9 -16.54 0.81 -36.37
CA GLU A 9 -16.01 -0.38 -35.71
C GLU A 9 -15.00 -1.14 -36.59
N ASP A 10 -15.13 -1.07 -37.92
CA ASP A 10 -14.16 -1.67 -38.86
C ASP A 10 -12.85 -0.87 -38.94
N TYR A 11 -12.90 0.46 -38.73
CA TYR A 11 -11.70 1.30 -38.64
C TYR A 11 -10.91 1.02 -37.36
N PHE A 12 -11.60 0.80 -36.23
CA PHE A 12 -10.95 0.45 -34.97
C PHE A 12 -10.47 -1.01 -34.90
N SER A 13 -11.02 -1.92 -35.70
CA SER A 13 -10.62 -3.33 -35.69
C SER A 13 -9.46 -3.66 -36.62
N ASN A 14 -9.29 -2.96 -37.75
CA ASN A 14 -8.20 -3.27 -38.69
C ASN A 14 -6.92 -2.47 -38.45
N GLU A 15 -6.97 -1.22 -37.94
CA GLU A 15 -5.75 -0.45 -37.64
C GLU A 15 -5.11 -0.84 -36.29
N VAL A 16 -5.83 -1.53 -35.40
CA VAL A 16 -5.34 -1.95 -34.08
C VAL A 16 -4.54 -3.26 -34.12
N TYR A 17 -4.69 -4.07 -35.18
CA TYR A 17 -4.07 -5.40 -35.30
C TYR A 17 -3.02 -5.54 -36.40
N LEU A 18 -2.84 -4.53 -37.27
CA LEU A 18 -1.95 -4.61 -38.43
C LEU A 18 -0.97 -3.44 -38.49
N THR A 19 -0.14 -3.28 -37.47
CA THR A 19 1.12 -2.55 -37.61
C THR A 19 2.28 -3.50 -37.30
N HIS A 20 3.06 -3.76 -38.35
CA HIS A 20 4.18 -4.69 -38.38
C HIS A 20 5.15 -4.47 -37.21
N SER A 21 5.46 -5.58 -36.53
CA SER A 21 6.58 -5.80 -35.60
C SER A 21 7.97 -5.31 -36.09
N ASN A 22 8.12 -5.01 -37.39
CA ASN A 22 9.41 -4.71 -38.03
C ASN A 22 10.17 -3.52 -37.41
N ASP A 23 9.50 -2.43 -37.02
CA ASP A 23 10.20 -1.24 -36.51
C ASP A 23 10.81 -1.47 -35.12
N TYR A 24 10.23 -2.38 -34.32
CA TYR A 24 10.76 -2.81 -33.02
C TYR A 24 11.85 -3.88 -33.19
N GLU A 25 11.68 -4.80 -34.14
CA GLU A 25 12.67 -5.85 -34.46
C GLU A 25 13.99 -5.26 -35.02
N GLU A 26 13.95 -4.24 -35.89
CA GLU A 26 15.15 -3.59 -36.43
C GLU A 26 16.00 -2.89 -35.36
N LEU A 27 15.39 -2.37 -34.28
CA LEU A 27 16.09 -1.74 -33.15
C LEU A 27 16.68 -2.76 -32.15
N LEU A 28 16.14 -3.98 -32.13
CA LEU A 28 16.57 -5.08 -31.24
C LEU A 28 17.80 -5.83 -31.76
N ASP A 29 18.06 -5.78 -33.07
CA ASP A 29 19.08 -6.60 -33.76
C ASP A 29 20.51 -6.03 -33.62
N ASN A 30 20.67 -4.75 -33.28
CA ASN A 30 21.95 -4.06 -33.42
C ASN A 30 22.82 -3.95 -32.14
N ASN A 31 22.61 -4.76 -31.10
CA ASN A 31 23.48 -4.68 -29.91
C ASN A 31 23.68 -6.02 -29.19
N SER A 32 24.94 -6.48 -29.19
CA SER A 32 25.47 -7.62 -28.43
C SER A 32 25.03 -7.55 -26.96
N ARG A 33 24.26 -8.56 -26.54
CA ARG A 33 23.67 -8.66 -25.21
C ARG A 33 24.62 -9.40 -24.24
N PRO A 34 24.61 -9.06 -22.94
CA PRO A 34 25.46 -9.71 -21.97
C PRO A 34 25.06 -11.20 -21.83
N VAL A 35 26.03 -12.07 -22.09
CA VAL A 35 25.92 -13.52 -21.86
C VAL A 35 25.73 -13.73 -20.35
N LEU A 36 24.56 -14.26 -19.96
CA LEU A 36 24.34 -14.67 -18.58
C LEU A 36 25.30 -15.82 -18.26
N SER A 37 26.17 -15.62 -17.28
CA SER A 37 27.06 -16.65 -16.75
C SER A 37 26.26 -17.89 -16.27
N PRO A 38 26.77 -19.12 -16.44
CA PRO A 38 26.13 -20.32 -15.92
C PRO A 38 25.91 -20.17 -14.41
N ARG A 39 24.66 -20.26 -13.96
CA ARG A 39 24.30 -20.12 -12.54
C ARG A 39 24.58 -21.43 -11.80
N ASP A 40 25.07 -21.32 -10.57
CA ASP A 40 25.15 -22.46 -9.65
C ASP A 40 23.73 -22.89 -9.24
N PRO A 41 23.30 -24.12 -9.53
CA PRO A 41 21.94 -24.58 -9.22
C PRO A 41 21.64 -24.62 -7.72
N THR A 42 22.66 -24.71 -6.86
CA THR A 42 22.47 -24.86 -5.41
C THR A 42 22.02 -23.57 -4.71
N GLU A 43 22.63 -22.44 -5.05
CA GLU A 43 22.25 -21.11 -4.53
C GLU A 43 20.83 -20.73 -4.95
N LEU A 44 20.45 -21.11 -6.18
CA LEU A 44 19.14 -20.81 -6.75
C LEU A 44 18.00 -21.57 -6.05
N VAL A 45 18.24 -22.85 -5.74
CA VAL A 45 17.29 -23.69 -4.99
C VAL A 45 17.14 -23.19 -3.54
N SER A 46 18.25 -22.76 -2.92
CA SER A 46 18.23 -22.20 -1.57
C SER A 46 17.40 -20.91 -1.50
N MET A 47 17.61 -19.99 -2.44
CA MET A 47 16.83 -18.74 -2.52
C MET A 47 15.35 -18.98 -2.81
N TYR A 48 15.03 -19.98 -3.63
CA TYR A 48 13.65 -20.37 -3.88
C TYR A 48 12.97 -20.93 -2.63
N ALA A 49 13.62 -21.85 -1.93
CA ALA A 49 13.11 -22.42 -0.69
C ALA A 49 12.92 -21.33 0.38
N PHE A 50 13.87 -20.41 0.50
CA PHE A 50 13.78 -19.27 1.42
C PHE A 50 12.57 -18.37 1.09
N ASN A 51 12.36 -18.04 -0.19
CA ASN A 51 11.19 -17.23 -0.57
C ASN A 51 9.88 -17.98 -0.33
N ALA A 52 9.81 -19.28 -0.61
CA ALA A 52 8.61 -20.08 -0.35
C ALA A 52 8.22 -20.04 1.14
N VAL A 53 9.20 -20.08 2.04
CA VAL A 53 8.98 -19.90 3.49
C VAL A 53 8.48 -18.50 3.82
N ILE A 54 9.07 -17.45 3.23
CA ILE A 54 8.63 -16.06 3.39
C ILE A 54 7.18 -15.90 2.93
N VAL A 55 6.83 -16.43 1.76
CA VAL A 55 5.49 -16.36 1.18
C VAL A 55 4.48 -17.06 2.08
N ALA A 56 4.73 -18.32 2.44
CA ALA A 56 3.80 -19.08 3.27
C ALA A 56 3.60 -18.44 4.64
N THR A 57 4.70 -18.09 5.32
CA THR A 57 4.63 -17.49 6.66
C THR A 57 4.05 -16.08 6.62
N GLY A 58 4.41 -15.28 5.62
CA GLY A 58 3.91 -13.92 5.41
C GLY A 58 2.41 -13.90 5.14
N ILE A 59 1.88 -14.83 4.34
CA ILE A 59 0.43 -14.96 4.11
C ILE A 59 -0.28 -15.28 5.43
N VAL A 60 0.22 -16.27 6.20
CA VAL A 60 -0.37 -16.63 7.49
C VAL A 60 -0.36 -15.44 8.46
N LEU A 61 0.76 -14.72 8.58
CA LEU A 61 0.86 -13.54 9.45
C LEU A 61 -0.11 -12.42 9.06
N ASN A 62 -0.23 -12.11 7.76
CA ASN A 62 -1.19 -11.11 7.28
C ASN A 62 -2.64 -11.55 7.55
N LEU A 63 -2.99 -12.82 7.36
CA LEU A 63 -4.32 -13.33 7.67
C LEU A 63 -4.63 -13.29 9.17
N VAL A 64 -3.66 -13.59 10.03
CA VAL A 64 -3.79 -13.45 11.49
C VAL A 64 -4.02 -11.98 11.86
N LEU A 65 -3.26 -11.06 11.25
CA LEU A 65 -3.43 -9.62 11.46
C LEU A 65 -4.83 -9.14 11.02
N VAL A 66 -5.28 -9.54 9.82
CA VAL A 66 -6.62 -9.25 9.29
C VAL A 66 -7.69 -9.73 10.28
N LYS A 67 -7.60 -10.99 10.72
CA LYS A 67 -8.54 -11.57 11.69
C LYS A 67 -8.56 -10.79 13.01
N GLY A 68 -7.38 -10.42 13.53
CA GLY A 68 -7.26 -9.64 14.76
C GLY A 68 -7.91 -8.26 14.63
N ILE A 69 -7.66 -7.55 13.53
CA ILE A 69 -8.21 -6.22 13.28
C ILE A 69 -9.74 -6.26 13.12
N ILE A 70 -10.28 -7.24 12.39
CA ILE A 70 -11.73 -7.40 12.21
C ILE A 70 -12.41 -7.73 13.55
N GLY A 71 -11.80 -8.59 14.37
CA GLY A 71 -12.32 -8.95 15.69
C GLY A 71 -12.37 -7.79 16.67
N ALA A 72 -11.48 -6.79 16.52
CA ALA A 72 -11.36 -5.66 17.44
C ALA A 72 -12.28 -4.47 17.13
N LYS A 73 -13.25 -4.58 16.20
CA LYS A 73 -14.11 -3.46 15.72
C LYS A 73 -13.28 -2.20 15.37
N SER A 74 -12.33 -2.38 14.46
CA SER A 74 -11.33 -1.37 14.12
C SER A 74 -11.92 -0.05 13.57
N ASN A 75 -11.32 1.06 13.99
CA ASN A 75 -11.59 2.41 13.51
C ASN A 75 -10.26 3.10 13.07
N GLY A 76 -10.37 4.13 12.22
CA GLY A 76 -9.26 5.01 11.87
C GLY A 76 -8.07 4.31 11.21
N ALA A 77 -6.88 4.44 11.79
CA ALA A 77 -5.62 3.92 11.28
C ALA A 77 -5.63 2.41 11.04
N LEU A 78 -6.32 1.64 11.89
CA LEU A 78 -6.37 0.18 11.76
C LEU A 78 -7.11 -0.28 10.49
N LEU A 79 -8.00 0.55 9.92
CA LEU A 79 -8.63 0.26 8.64
C LEU A 79 -7.64 0.41 7.48
N PHE A 80 -6.71 1.37 7.53
CA PHE A 80 -5.61 1.43 6.56
C PHE A 80 -4.69 0.23 6.70
N VAL A 81 -4.36 -0.18 7.93
CA VAL A 81 -3.55 -1.38 8.17
C VAL A 81 -4.24 -2.63 7.61
N LEU A 82 -5.56 -2.75 7.77
CA LEU A 82 -6.33 -3.84 7.17
C LEU A 82 -6.17 -3.89 5.65
N GLN A 83 -6.26 -2.74 4.97
CA GLN A 83 -6.07 -2.69 3.52
C GLN A 83 -4.64 -3.11 3.15
N ILE A 84 -3.63 -2.58 3.85
CA ILE A 84 -2.22 -2.93 3.61
C ILE A 84 -1.99 -4.43 3.77
N ALA A 85 -2.57 -5.06 4.80
CA ALA A 85 -2.44 -6.50 5.02
C ALA A 85 -3.06 -7.33 3.88
N LEU A 86 -4.17 -6.89 3.30
CA LEU A 86 -4.77 -7.54 2.13
C LEU A 86 -3.87 -7.40 0.89
N ILE A 87 -3.31 -6.21 0.67
CA ILE A 87 -2.37 -5.97 -0.43
C ILE A 87 -1.09 -6.78 -0.24
N ASP A 88 -0.61 -6.96 0.99
CA ASP A 88 0.59 -7.75 1.28
C ASP A 88 0.38 -9.24 0.94
N VAL A 89 -0.81 -9.78 1.17
CA VAL A 89 -1.16 -11.14 0.70
C VAL A 89 -1.09 -11.23 -0.83
N LEU A 90 -1.70 -10.27 -1.54
CA LEU A 90 -1.65 -10.23 -3.01
C LEU A 90 -0.21 -10.10 -3.52
N THR A 91 0.61 -9.25 -2.88
CA THR A 91 2.02 -9.05 -3.22
C THR A 91 2.82 -10.34 -3.08
N LEU A 92 2.61 -11.09 -1.98
CA LEU A 92 3.27 -12.38 -1.74
C LEU A 92 2.82 -13.44 -2.74
N LEU A 93 1.55 -13.45 -3.15
CA LEU A 93 1.07 -14.36 -4.21
C LEU A 93 1.75 -14.03 -5.55
N THR A 94 1.80 -12.75 -5.93
CA THR A 94 2.44 -12.28 -7.17
C THR A 94 3.94 -12.59 -7.22
N SER A 95 4.61 -12.59 -6.07
CA SER A 95 6.05 -12.90 -5.98
C SER A 95 6.44 -14.27 -6.53
N ASN A 96 5.51 -15.23 -6.51
CA ASN A 96 5.78 -16.58 -7.01
C ASN A 96 6.08 -16.56 -8.51
N TRP A 97 5.32 -15.79 -9.30
CA TRP A 97 5.57 -15.65 -10.73
C TRP A 97 6.92 -15.00 -11.01
N GLU A 98 7.23 -13.91 -10.31
CA GLU A 98 8.48 -13.18 -10.50
C GLU A 98 9.70 -14.03 -10.19
N LEU A 99 9.68 -14.73 -9.05
CA LEU A 99 10.81 -15.53 -8.66
C LEU A 99 11.00 -16.72 -9.59
N TYR A 100 9.90 -17.36 -10.01
CA TYR A 100 9.97 -18.48 -10.95
C TYR A 100 10.51 -18.03 -12.32
N TYR A 101 10.03 -16.88 -12.80
CA TYR A 101 10.53 -16.23 -14.01
C TYR A 101 12.04 -15.92 -13.89
N TYR A 102 12.46 -15.38 -12.75
CA TYR A 102 13.87 -15.05 -12.51
C TYR A 102 14.75 -16.30 -12.52
N ILE A 103 14.32 -17.37 -11.85
CA ILE A 103 15.05 -18.64 -11.73
C ILE A 103 15.24 -19.29 -13.09
N ARG A 104 14.16 -19.38 -13.87
CA ARG A 104 14.17 -20.02 -15.19
C ARG A 104 14.82 -19.13 -16.26
N GLY A 105 14.89 -17.83 -16.03
CA GLY A 105 15.40 -16.86 -17.00
C GLY A 105 14.53 -16.73 -18.25
N THR A 106 13.32 -17.28 -18.20
CA THR A 106 12.30 -17.25 -19.27
C THR A 106 10.93 -17.39 -18.64
N TRP A 107 9.94 -16.73 -19.24
CA TRP A 107 8.54 -16.93 -18.92
C TRP A 107 8.10 -18.29 -19.47
N ILE A 108 7.34 -19.06 -18.70
CA ILE A 108 6.83 -20.38 -19.13
C ILE A 108 5.32 -20.51 -18.92
N PHE A 109 4.71 -19.53 -18.25
CA PHE A 109 3.30 -19.58 -17.94
C PHE A 109 2.48 -19.05 -19.13
N SER A 110 1.20 -19.39 -19.18
CA SER A 110 0.32 -18.91 -20.24
C SER A 110 0.18 -17.39 -20.25
N LYS A 111 -0.30 -16.83 -21.37
CA LYS A 111 -0.60 -15.41 -21.53
C LYS A 111 -1.45 -14.85 -20.39
N LEU A 112 -2.47 -15.59 -19.95
CA LEU A 112 -3.31 -15.22 -18.81
C LEU A 112 -2.49 -14.94 -17.53
N HIS A 113 -1.48 -15.75 -17.24
CA HIS A 113 -0.63 -15.55 -16.07
C HIS A 113 0.28 -14.34 -16.23
N CYS A 114 0.74 -14.05 -17.46
CA CYS A 114 1.53 -12.84 -17.74
C CYS A 114 0.68 -11.59 -17.49
N THR A 115 -0.54 -11.57 -18.01
CA THR A 115 -1.51 -10.50 -17.77
C THR A 115 -1.81 -10.30 -16.29
N LEU A 116 -2.10 -11.38 -15.56
CA LEU A 116 -2.37 -11.32 -14.12
C LEU A 116 -1.15 -10.82 -13.35
N TYR A 117 0.04 -11.33 -13.66
CA TYR A 117 1.28 -10.92 -13.02
C TYR A 117 1.56 -9.44 -13.23
N SER A 118 1.56 -8.96 -14.48
CA SER A 118 1.85 -7.56 -14.82
C SER A 118 0.87 -6.59 -14.14
N GLY A 119 -0.44 -6.88 -14.25
CA GLY A 119 -1.47 -6.06 -13.63
C GLY A 119 -1.44 -6.09 -12.10
N LEU A 120 -1.31 -7.28 -11.47
CA LEU A 120 -1.27 -7.38 -10.01
C LEU A 120 0.01 -6.79 -9.41
N GLU A 121 1.15 -6.91 -10.09
CA GLU A 121 2.40 -6.28 -9.67
C GLU A 121 2.22 -4.77 -9.58
N SER A 122 1.62 -4.16 -10.61
CA SER A 122 1.37 -2.72 -10.59
C SER A 122 0.34 -2.30 -9.57
N PHE A 123 -0.79 -2.98 -9.57
CA PHE A 123 -1.87 -2.76 -8.63
C PHE A 123 -1.38 -2.76 -7.18
N THR A 124 -0.63 -3.81 -6.79
CA THR A 124 -0.13 -3.95 -5.42
C THR A 124 0.94 -2.91 -5.08
N SER A 125 1.87 -2.64 -6.00
CA SER A 125 2.91 -1.63 -5.80
C SER A 125 2.32 -0.23 -5.55
N VAL A 126 1.29 0.15 -6.31
CA VAL A 126 0.60 1.43 -6.13
C VAL A 126 -0.24 1.42 -4.87
N ALA A 127 -1.06 0.40 -4.65
CA ALA A 127 -1.95 0.35 -3.50
C ALA A 127 -1.20 0.49 -2.16
N VAL A 128 -0.08 -0.24 -1.97
CA VAL A 128 0.70 -0.17 -0.72
C VAL A 128 1.14 1.26 -0.41
N VAL A 129 1.79 1.94 -1.36
CA VAL A 129 2.38 3.26 -1.09
C VAL A 129 1.31 4.32 -0.82
N TYR A 130 0.21 4.29 -1.58
CA TYR A 130 -0.89 5.24 -1.39
C TYR A 130 -1.67 4.96 -0.11
N PHE A 131 -1.80 3.71 0.35
CA PHE A 131 -2.37 3.42 1.67
C PHE A 131 -1.46 3.91 2.80
N ILE A 132 -0.14 3.81 2.67
CA ILE A 132 0.80 4.36 3.65
C ILE A 132 0.68 5.90 3.68
N ILE A 133 0.64 6.56 2.53
CA ILE A 133 0.43 8.01 2.43
C ILE A 133 -0.92 8.41 3.06
N GLY A 134 -1.98 7.66 2.76
CA GLY A 134 -3.31 7.88 3.35
C GLY A 134 -3.30 7.74 4.88
N LEU A 135 -2.61 6.73 5.41
CA LEU A 135 -2.41 6.56 6.85
C LEU A 135 -1.61 7.72 7.46
N ASN A 136 -0.60 8.24 6.76
CA ASN A 136 0.17 9.40 7.22
C ASN A 136 -0.75 10.62 7.34
N PHE A 137 -1.56 10.91 6.31
CA PHE A 137 -2.54 12.00 6.34
C PHE A 137 -3.57 11.82 7.47
N HIS A 138 -4.07 10.60 7.66
CA HIS A 138 -4.98 10.28 8.76
C HIS A 138 -4.34 10.54 10.13
N SER A 139 -3.10 10.09 10.32
CA SER A 139 -2.35 10.28 11.58
C SER A 139 -2.07 11.76 11.87
N ILE A 140 -1.67 12.52 10.83
CA ILE A 140 -1.46 13.97 10.89
C ILE A 140 -2.76 14.69 11.27
N SER A 141 -3.86 14.30 10.63
CA SER A 141 -5.16 14.94 10.84
C SER A 141 -5.71 14.62 12.23
N SER A 142 -5.54 13.38 12.69
CA SER A 142 -5.95 12.94 14.04
C SER A 142 -5.15 13.68 15.12
N TYR A 143 -3.85 13.90 14.90
CA TYR A 143 -3.05 14.76 15.76
C TYR A 143 -3.53 16.21 15.78
N ASN A 144 -3.84 16.80 14.61
CA ASN A 144 -4.32 18.17 14.54
C ASN A 144 -5.64 18.34 15.30
N LEU A 145 -6.56 17.40 15.11
CA LEU A 145 -7.81 17.36 15.84
C LEU A 145 -7.56 17.27 17.35
N ALA A 146 -6.60 16.45 17.78
CA ALA A 146 -6.25 16.34 19.20
C ALA A 146 -5.74 17.63 19.81
N VAL A 147 -4.84 18.31 19.10
CA VAL A 147 -4.32 19.60 19.52
C VAL A 147 -5.43 20.65 19.55
N GLU A 148 -6.31 20.69 18.56
CA GLU A 148 -7.44 21.62 18.54
C GLU A 148 -8.39 21.41 19.72
N LEU A 149 -8.75 20.15 20.00
CA LEU A 149 -9.62 19.80 21.13
C LEU A 149 -8.99 20.18 22.48
N SER A 150 -7.69 19.94 22.66
CA SER A 150 -7.00 20.34 23.89
C SER A 150 -6.89 21.85 24.08
N LYS A 151 -6.66 22.61 22.99
CA LYS A 151 -6.59 24.08 23.05
C LYS A 151 -7.94 24.65 23.42
N ASN A 152 -9.01 24.11 22.84
CA ASN A 152 -10.37 24.51 23.17
C ASN A 152 -10.72 24.16 24.61
N ALA A 153 -10.28 23.00 25.13
CA ALA A 153 -10.46 22.63 26.54
C ALA A 153 -9.71 23.58 27.50
N LEU A 154 -8.49 24.01 27.15
CA LEU A 154 -7.71 24.99 27.92
C LEU A 154 -8.26 26.43 27.81
N ALA A 155 -8.87 26.77 26.68
CA ALA A 155 -9.47 28.08 26.43
C ALA A 155 -10.86 28.24 27.04
N THR A 156 -11.47 27.14 27.49
CA THR A 156 -12.59 27.13 28.44
C THR A 156 -12.08 26.80 29.84
N PRO A 157 -11.33 27.71 30.51
CA PRO A 157 -11.11 27.53 31.93
C PRO A 157 -12.47 27.76 32.60
N ASP A 158 -12.98 26.71 33.23
CA ASP A 158 -13.80 26.78 34.43
C ASP A 158 -14.44 28.14 34.73
N ALA A 159 -15.55 28.43 34.06
CA ALA A 159 -16.57 29.32 34.63
C ALA A 159 -17.28 28.68 35.85
N GLU A 160 -16.86 27.46 36.26
CA GLU A 160 -17.47 26.67 37.33
C GLU A 160 -16.52 26.28 38.48
N SER A 161 -15.22 26.62 38.47
CA SER A 161 -14.29 26.23 39.55
C SER A 161 -13.62 27.39 40.30
N ALA A 162 -14.12 28.62 40.11
CA ALA A 162 -13.60 29.82 40.79
C ALA A 162 -14.58 30.46 41.78
N THR A 163 -15.61 29.74 42.24
CA THR A 163 -16.54 30.22 43.28
C THR A 163 -16.72 29.26 44.46
N GLU A 164 -15.87 28.25 44.62
CA GLU A 164 -15.87 27.39 45.83
C GLU A 164 -14.46 27.19 46.40
N SER A 165 -13.71 28.27 46.53
CA SER A 165 -12.66 28.30 47.56
C SER A 165 -12.40 29.74 47.94
N LEU A 166 -13.05 30.16 49.02
CA LEU A 166 -12.55 31.02 50.10
C LEU A 166 -13.75 31.75 50.73
N THR A 167 -13.98 31.43 52.01
CA THR A 167 -14.59 32.28 53.04
C THR A 167 -16.06 32.71 52.85
N GLU A 168 -16.99 32.10 53.58
CA GLU A 168 -17.62 32.70 54.78
C GLU A 168 -18.89 31.96 55.20
N GLU A 169 -18.97 31.68 56.50
CA GLU A 169 -20.20 31.35 57.21
C GLU A 169 -21.24 32.48 57.08
N ASN A 170 -22.52 32.11 57.09
CA ASN A 170 -23.69 32.95 57.42
C ASN A 170 -24.08 34.08 56.45
N ASN A 171 -25.20 33.91 55.71
CA ASN A 171 -26.46 34.64 55.99
C ASN A 171 -27.52 34.50 54.87
N TYR A 172 -28.75 34.20 55.33
CA TYR A 172 -30.10 34.51 54.85
C TYR A 172 -30.41 34.90 53.40
N GLU A 173 -31.46 34.24 52.89
CA GLU A 173 -32.36 34.63 51.80
C GLU A 173 -32.73 36.13 51.82
N VAL A 174 -32.73 36.79 50.65
CA VAL A 174 -33.87 37.59 50.13
C VAL A 174 -33.73 37.67 48.60
N ALA A 175 -34.82 37.37 47.90
CA ALA A 175 -34.97 37.44 46.46
C ALA A 175 -34.87 38.87 45.90
N THR A 176 -34.24 39.03 44.74
CA THR A 176 -34.70 39.97 43.72
C THR A 176 -34.58 39.33 42.34
N ASP A 177 -35.75 39.11 41.75
CA ASP A 177 -35.96 38.87 40.32
C ASP A 177 -35.19 39.90 39.50
N SER A 178 -34.10 39.48 38.85
CA SER A 178 -33.67 40.13 37.61
C SER A 178 -32.77 39.19 36.82
N ILE A 179 -33.11 39.06 35.55
CA ILE A 179 -32.37 38.32 34.51
C ILE A 179 -32.63 36.81 34.54
N SER A 180 -33.89 36.48 34.22
CA SER A 180 -34.29 35.33 33.41
C SER A 180 -33.55 35.31 32.06
N GLN A 181 -32.24 35.12 32.11
CA GLN A 181 -31.43 34.73 30.98
C GLN A 181 -30.30 33.81 31.47
N LYS A 182 -30.68 32.80 32.28
CA LYS A 182 -30.04 31.49 32.19
C LYS A 182 -30.33 30.96 30.79
N ARG A 183 -29.63 31.50 29.79
CA ARG A 183 -29.51 30.88 28.47
C ARG A 183 -28.85 29.55 28.75
N SER A 184 -29.65 28.49 28.82
CA SER A 184 -29.16 27.12 28.86
C SER A 184 -28.29 26.97 27.63
N LEU A 185 -26.99 27.16 27.81
CA LEU A 185 -25.99 26.88 26.81
C LEU A 185 -25.89 25.37 26.83
N THR A 186 -26.87 24.71 26.23
CA THR A 186 -26.75 23.33 25.80
C THR A 186 -25.63 23.36 24.78
N ILE A 187 -24.39 23.22 25.26
CA ILE A 187 -23.23 22.91 24.44
C ILE A 187 -23.62 21.60 23.78
N ASP A 188 -24.03 21.69 22.52
CA ASP A 188 -24.49 20.54 21.76
C ASP A 188 -23.24 19.72 21.40
N TYR A 189 -22.85 18.80 22.29
CA TYR A 189 -21.74 17.88 22.10
C TYR A 189 -21.89 17.01 20.84
N ARG A 190 -23.08 17.01 20.22
CA ARG A 190 -23.43 16.24 19.02
C ARG A 190 -22.72 16.72 17.75
N TYR A 191 -22.17 17.95 17.74
CA TYR A 191 -21.41 18.50 16.61
C TYR A 191 -19.88 18.49 16.78
N LYS A 192 -19.35 18.01 17.92
CA LYS A 192 -17.89 17.91 18.10
C LYS A 192 -17.36 16.74 17.26
N LYS A 193 -16.57 17.04 16.23
CA LYS A 193 -15.94 16.03 15.37
C LYS A 193 -14.94 15.22 16.19
N ARG A 194 -15.33 14.01 16.62
CA ARG A 194 -14.48 13.12 17.47
C ARG A 194 -13.67 12.10 16.67
N HIS A 195 -14.03 11.87 15.41
CA HIS A 195 -13.35 10.92 14.54
C HIS A 195 -13.17 11.48 13.13
N ILE A 196 -12.16 10.97 12.44
CA ILE A 196 -11.89 11.28 11.04
C ILE A 196 -12.31 10.08 10.21
N SER A 197 -13.24 10.28 9.26
CA SER A 197 -13.69 9.22 8.38
C SER A 197 -12.59 8.82 7.40
N VAL A 198 -12.30 7.53 7.34
CA VAL A 198 -11.25 6.95 6.48
C VAL A 198 -11.81 6.21 5.27
N ARG A 199 -13.13 6.03 5.18
CA ARG A 199 -13.77 5.23 4.11
C ARG A 199 -13.54 5.82 2.72
N LEU A 200 -13.77 7.13 2.56
CA LEU A 200 -13.59 7.81 1.28
C LEU A 200 -12.11 7.80 0.83
N PRO A 201 -11.12 8.16 1.67
CA PRO A 201 -9.71 8.00 1.34
C PRO A 201 -9.34 6.57 0.92
N ILE A 202 -9.84 5.55 1.62
CA ILE A 202 -9.57 4.15 1.27
C ILE A 202 -10.11 3.81 -0.12
N LEU A 203 -11.37 4.19 -0.43
CA LEU A 203 -11.97 3.96 -1.74
C LEU A 203 -11.22 4.69 -2.86
N LEU A 204 -10.75 5.91 -2.60
CA LEU A 204 -9.95 6.67 -3.55
C LEU A 204 -8.63 5.94 -3.88
N VAL A 205 -7.95 5.40 -2.87
CA VAL A 205 -6.69 4.65 -3.09
C VAL A 205 -6.95 3.40 -3.94
N TRP A 206 -8.02 2.64 -3.64
CA TRP A 206 -8.42 1.50 -4.47
C TRP A 206 -8.70 1.90 -5.92
N PHE A 207 -9.42 3.00 -6.12
CA PHE A 207 -9.73 3.52 -7.45
C PHE A 207 -8.45 3.91 -8.22
N ILE A 208 -7.54 4.65 -7.58
CA ILE A 208 -6.26 5.05 -8.20
C ILE A 208 -5.46 3.80 -8.59
N ALA A 209 -5.27 2.86 -7.67
CA ALA A 209 -4.51 1.64 -7.92
C ALA A 209 -5.12 0.79 -9.04
N ALA A 210 -6.45 0.63 -9.07
CA ALA A 210 -7.13 -0.10 -10.13
C ALA A 210 -6.98 0.62 -11.48
N SER A 211 -7.19 1.94 -11.51
CA SER A 211 -7.13 2.74 -12.74
C SER A 211 -5.74 2.73 -13.38
N GLU A 212 -4.68 2.82 -12.57
CA GLU A 212 -3.30 2.81 -13.06
C GLU A 212 -2.87 1.43 -13.54
N SER A 213 -3.35 0.36 -12.91
CA SER A 213 -3.01 -1.00 -13.32
C SER A 213 -3.71 -1.47 -14.60
N LEU A 214 -4.78 -0.77 -15.03
CA LEU A 214 -5.62 -1.21 -16.15
C LEU A 214 -4.86 -1.33 -17.49
N PRO A 215 -4.03 -0.36 -17.92
CA PRO A 215 -3.25 -0.50 -19.15
C PRO A 215 -2.35 -1.75 -19.12
N LEU A 216 -1.80 -2.10 -17.95
CA LEU A 216 -0.91 -3.25 -17.80
C LEU A 216 -1.67 -4.58 -17.81
N PHE A 217 -2.94 -4.59 -17.43
CA PHE A 217 -3.82 -5.74 -17.68
C PHE A 217 -4.18 -5.88 -19.17
N LEU A 218 -4.24 -4.79 -19.92
CA LEU A 218 -4.68 -4.80 -21.32
C LEU A 218 -3.53 -5.07 -22.31
N PHE A 219 -2.34 -4.52 -22.06
CA PHE A 219 -1.21 -4.53 -22.99
C PHE A 219 -0.11 -5.54 -22.61
N ALA A 220 -0.29 -6.31 -21.53
CA ALA A 220 0.66 -7.36 -21.18
C ALA A 220 0.55 -8.54 -22.14
N ASP A 221 1.67 -8.90 -22.77
CA ASP A 221 1.78 -10.06 -23.65
C ASP A 221 3.13 -10.77 -23.50
N ILE A 222 3.24 -11.93 -24.15
CA ILE A 222 4.44 -12.75 -24.18
C ILE A 222 5.17 -12.51 -25.49
N GLU A 223 6.39 -11.98 -25.39
CA GLU A 223 7.29 -11.78 -26.51
C GLU A 223 8.31 -12.92 -26.59
N THR A 224 8.46 -13.52 -27.77
CA THR A 224 9.36 -14.67 -27.98
C THR A 224 10.63 -14.23 -28.69
N LEU A 225 11.76 -14.33 -28.01
CA LEU A 225 13.06 -14.04 -28.59
C LEU A 225 13.67 -15.33 -29.16
N ASN A 226 13.73 -15.42 -30.49
CA ASN A 226 14.49 -16.45 -31.19
C ASN A 226 15.95 -15.99 -31.37
N PRO A 227 16.95 -16.67 -30.78
CA PRO A 227 18.34 -16.34 -31.04
C PRO A 227 18.69 -16.70 -32.49
N THR A 228 18.96 -15.68 -33.30
CA THR A 228 19.28 -15.79 -34.73
C THR A 228 20.60 -16.50 -35.03
N ASP A 229 21.54 -16.54 -34.08
CA ASP A 229 22.92 -16.99 -34.32
C ASP A 229 23.36 -18.28 -33.61
N SER A 230 22.47 -19.05 -32.97
CA SER A 230 22.84 -20.38 -32.48
C SER A 230 21.65 -21.32 -32.35
N ALA A 231 21.65 -22.38 -33.17
CA ALA A 231 20.67 -23.47 -33.14
C ALA A 231 20.63 -24.26 -31.81
N GLU A 232 21.43 -23.88 -30.82
CA GLU A 232 21.59 -24.54 -29.52
C GLU A 232 21.05 -23.74 -28.33
N GLN A 233 20.63 -22.47 -28.52
CA GLN A 233 20.06 -21.71 -27.41
C GLN A 233 18.54 -21.91 -27.31
N PRO A 234 18.01 -22.21 -26.11
CA PRO A 234 16.58 -22.39 -25.92
C PRO A 234 15.83 -21.07 -26.18
N ILE A 235 14.66 -21.17 -26.82
CA ILE A 235 13.74 -20.06 -27.05
C ILE A 235 13.43 -19.38 -25.71
N LYS A 236 13.64 -18.07 -25.62
CA LYS A 236 13.34 -17.29 -24.42
C LYS A 236 12.07 -16.50 -24.63
N GLN A 237 11.17 -16.58 -23.67
CA GLN A 237 9.93 -15.83 -23.65
C GLN A 237 9.98 -14.79 -22.52
N TYR A 238 9.48 -13.60 -22.80
CA TYR A 238 9.45 -12.49 -21.87
C TYR A 238 8.01 -12.03 -21.70
N CYS A 239 7.57 -11.84 -20.45
CA CYS A 239 6.31 -11.16 -20.18
C CYS A 239 6.59 -9.65 -20.19
N THR A 240 6.06 -8.93 -21.17
CA THR A 240 6.33 -7.50 -21.38
C THR A 240 5.07 -6.76 -21.82
N GLU A 241 5.12 -5.43 -21.77
CA GLU A 241 4.05 -4.57 -22.28
C GLU A 241 4.28 -4.31 -23.78
N LEU A 242 3.34 -4.73 -24.63
CA LEU A 242 3.35 -4.41 -26.07
C LEU A 242 2.37 -3.26 -26.32
N THR A 243 2.91 -2.05 -26.43
CA THR A 243 2.15 -0.87 -26.85
C THR A 243 2.24 -0.68 -28.36
N ASN A 244 1.10 -0.48 -29.02
CA ASN A 244 0.98 -0.45 -30.50
C ASN A 244 1.82 0.63 -31.22
N THR A 245 2.23 1.71 -30.54
CA THR A 245 3.05 2.79 -31.14
C THR A 245 4.07 3.34 -30.15
N VAL A 246 5.19 3.88 -30.65
CA VAL A 246 6.22 4.56 -29.84
C VAL A 246 5.65 5.78 -29.10
N ALA A 247 4.71 6.51 -29.71
CA ALA A 247 4.02 7.63 -29.06
C ALA A 247 3.15 7.17 -27.89
N ASN A 248 2.36 6.10 -28.06
CA ASN A 248 1.55 5.52 -26.98
C ASN A 248 2.45 4.97 -25.88
N HIS A 249 3.54 4.30 -26.25
CA HIS A 249 4.55 3.82 -25.32
C HIS A 249 5.09 4.94 -24.43
N ASN A 250 5.52 6.06 -25.04
CA ASN A 250 6.07 7.20 -24.31
C ASN A 250 5.06 7.84 -23.36
N ILE A 251 3.79 7.93 -23.77
CA ILE A 251 2.72 8.48 -22.94
C ILE A 251 2.46 7.57 -21.73
N VAL A 252 2.31 6.26 -21.96
CA VAL A 252 2.09 5.28 -20.88
C VAL A 252 3.27 5.25 -19.93
N SER A 253 4.50 5.19 -20.45
CA SER A 253 5.73 5.23 -19.66
C SER A 253 5.84 6.49 -18.80
N LEU A 254 5.52 7.67 -19.34
CA LEU A 254 5.51 8.92 -18.57
C LEU A 254 4.43 8.92 -17.48
N MET A 255 3.23 8.42 -17.79
CA MET A 255 2.14 8.27 -16.82
C MET A 255 2.56 7.35 -15.66
N VAL A 256 3.14 6.19 -15.98
CA VAL A 256 3.63 5.22 -15.00
C VAL A 256 4.71 5.84 -14.11
N ILE A 257 5.69 6.56 -14.69
CA ILE A 257 6.71 7.27 -13.90
C ILE A 257 6.07 8.30 -12.96
N ALA A 258 5.13 9.10 -13.47
CA ALA A 258 4.50 10.15 -12.68
C ALA A 258 3.70 9.59 -11.50
N ILE A 259 2.82 8.60 -11.75
CA ILE A 259 1.87 8.07 -10.77
C ILE A 259 2.54 7.07 -9.81
N ARG A 260 3.54 6.30 -10.25
CA ARG A 260 4.20 5.28 -9.42
C ARG A 260 5.47 5.75 -8.73
N ILE A 261 6.19 6.71 -9.31
CA ILE A 261 7.49 7.13 -8.80
C ILE A 261 7.39 8.54 -8.24
N ILE A 262 7.13 9.54 -9.08
CA ILE A 262 7.28 10.96 -8.70
C ILE A 262 6.27 11.35 -7.61
N LEU A 263 4.97 11.20 -7.89
CA LEU A 263 3.91 11.62 -6.98
C LEU A 263 3.98 10.92 -5.61
N PRO A 264 4.04 9.57 -5.53
CA PRO A 264 4.08 8.89 -4.24
C PRO A 264 5.39 9.15 -3.50
N SER A 265 6.54 9.32 -4.17
CA SER A 265 7.80 9.64 -3.49
C SER A 265 7.76 11.02 -2.84
N VAL A 266 7.29 12.03 -3.57
CA VAL A 266 7.14 13.40 -3.04
C VAL A 266 6.14 13.43 -1.88
N ALA A 267 4.97 12.81 -2.07
CA ALA A 267 3.95 12.73 -1.03
C ALA A 267 4.44 11.97 0.22
N LEU A 268 5.15 10.86 0.04
CA LEU A 268 5.69 10.08 1.15
C LEU A 268 6.74 10.87 1.93
N VAL A 269 7.66 11.58 1.26
CA VAL A 269 8.68 12.41 1.94
C VAL A 269 8.04 13.53 2.75
N ILE A 270 7.11 14.28 2.14
CA ILE A 270 6.42 15.39 2.82
C ILE A 270 5.64 14.88 4.02
N THR A 271 4.86 13.82 3.83
CA THR A 271 4.02 13.27 4.92
C THR A 271 4.86 12.59 6.01
N LEU A 272 5.97 11.93 5.67
CA LEU A 272 6.92 11.39 6.64
C LEU A 272 7.56 12.51 7.47
N ALA A 273 8.03 13.58 6.84
CA ALA A 273 8.59 14.72 7.57
C ALA A 273 7.55 15.32 8.54
N GLN A 274 6.31 15.49 8.09
CA GLN A 274 5.23 16.03 8.93
C GLN A 274 4.85 15.08 10.08
N THR A 275 4.76 13.77 9.85
CA THR A 275 4.45 12.78 10.88
C THR A 275 5.54 12.72 11.94
N VAL A 276 6.82 12.75 11.54
CA VAL A 276 7.97 12.79 12.45
C VAL A 276 7.95 14.07 13.29
N ILE A 277 7.77 15.24 12.69
CA ILE A 277 7.69 16.52 13.42
C ILE A 277 6.54 16.49 14.44
N LYS A 278 5.37 16.01 14.05
CA LYS A 278 4.21 15.89 14.94
C LYS A 278 4.43 14.86 16.04
N PHE A 279 5.10 13.75 15.75
CA PHE A 279 5.46 12.75 16.76
C PHE A 279 6.39 13.34 17.83
N TYR A 280 7.40 14.11 17.43
CA TYR A 280 8.28 14.80 18.38
C TYR A 280 7.54 15.84 19.21
N ARG A 281 6.68 16.66 18.59
CA ARG A 281 5.86 17.66 19.30
C ARG A 281 4.84 17.02 20.24
N GLY A 282 4.30 15.86 19.86
CA GLY A 282 3.33 15.10 20.65
C GLY A 282 3.90 14.46 21.91
N LYS A 283 5.22 14.39 22.10
CA LYS A 283 5.82 13.87 23.35
C LYS A 283 5.51 14.72 24.57
N HIS A 284 5.19 16.01 24.38
CA HIS A 284 4.87 16.95 25.46
C HIS A 284 3.35 17.16 25.62
N PHE A 285 2.55 16.34 24.94
CA PHE A 285 1.11 16.54 24.83
C PHE A 285 0.35 15.43 25.55
N THR A 286 -0.45 15.80 26.55
CA THR A 286 -1.45 14.89 27.15
C THR A 286 -2.66 14.81 26.23
N GLN A 287 -2.92 13.61 25.69
CA GLN A 287 -4.05 13.39 24.79
C GLN A 287 -5.37 13.56 25.54
N PRO A 288 -6.35 14.32 25.02
CA PRO A 288 -7.68 14.40 25.62
C PRO A 288 -8.43 13.07 25.47
N ASP A 289 -9.14 12.66 26.54
CA ASP A 289 -9.88 11.39 26.61
C ASP A 289 -11.02 11.27 25.58
N GLU A 290 -11.45 12.39 24.98
CA GLU A 290 -12.52 12.45 23.97
C GLU A 290 -12.15 11.79 22.63
N ILE A 291 -10.87 11.46 22.41
CA ILE A 291 -10.38 10.87 21.16
C ILE A 291 -10.18 9.39 21.36
N GLU A 292 -11.07 8.60 20.77
CA GLU A 292 -11.06 7.14 20.84
C GLU A 292 -9.78 6.52 20.26
N GLU A 293 -9.13 7.19 19.31
CA GLU A 293 -7.92 6.72 18.65
C GLU A 293 -6.65 7.18 19.37
N ASN A 294 -5.74 6.26 19.68
CA ASN A 294 -4.44 6.62 20.25
C ASN A 294 -3.55 7.27 19.18
N VAL A 295 -3.43 8.59 19.25
CA VAL A 295 -2.71 9.41 18.26
C VAL A 295 -1.23 9.06 18.22
N ALA A 296 -0.62 8.82 19.39
CA ALA A 296 0.78 8.45 19.48
C ALA A 296 1.07 7.09 18.84
N PHE A 297 0.15 6.13 18.99
CA PHE A 297 0.23 4.84 18.30
C PHE A 297 0.11 5.00 16.78
N SER A 298 -0.89 5.75 16.30
CA SER A 298 -1.09 6.01 14.86
C SER A 298 0.14 6.65 14.23
N LEU A 299 0.76 7.63 14.89
CA LEU A 299 1.98 8.29 14.42
C LEU A 299 3.19 7.33 14.40
N LYS A 300 3.42 6.54 15.45
CA LYS A 300 4.51 5.54 15.48
C LYS A 300 4.36 4.54 14.33
N LEU A 301 3.15 4.05 14.14
CA LEU A 301 2.78 3.11 13.10
C LEU A 301 3.03 3.68 11.70
N SER A 302 2.56 4.90 11.45
CA SER A 302 2.75 5.64 10.20
C SER A 302 4.24 5.85 9.86
N ILE A 303 5.05 6.24 10.85
CA ILE A 303 6.51 6.39 10.70
C ILE A 303 7.16 5.05 10.35
N PHE A 304 6.84 3.99 11.09
CA PHE A 304 7.37 2.65 10.84
C PHE A 304 7.05 2.17 9.42
N LEU A 305 5.79 2.26 9.00
CA LEU A 305 5.38 1.81 7.67
C LEU A 305 6.07 2.62 6.57
N SER A 306 6.17 3.93 6.71
CA SER A 306 6.86 4.80 5.75
C SER A 306 8.35 4.48 5.62
N ILE A 307 9.06 4.32 6.73
CA ILE A 307 10.49 3.97 6.72
C ILE A 307 10.70 2.56 6.17
N SER A 308 9.85 1.59 6.56
CA SER A 308 9.95 0.22 6.06
C SER A 308 9.75 0.19 4.53
N TYR A 309 8.77 0.93 4.00
CA TYR A 309 8.56 1.05 2.56
C TYR A 309 9.80 1.64 1.87
N ALA A 310 10.36 2.71 2.45
CA ALA A 310 11.55 3.34 1.91
C ALA A 310 12.74 2.37 1.82
N VAL A 311 13.01 1.62 2.89
CA VAL A 311 14.15 0.71 2.96
C VAL A 311 13.99 -0.50 2.03
N PHE A 312 12.81 -1.13 2.03
CA PHE A 312 12.62 -2.40 1.33
C PHE A 312 12.18 -2.24 -0.14
N THR A 313 11.47 -1.16 -0.47
CA THR A 313 10.75 -1.04 -1.75
C THR A 313 11.26 0.05 -2.69
N LEU A 314 11.85 1.16 -2.19
CA LEU A 314 12.36 2.21 -3.09
C LEU A 314 13.43 1.70 -4.06
N GLN A 315 14.29 0.77 -3.62
CA GLN A 315 15.30 0.15 -4.49
C GLN A 315 14.68 -0.50 -5.75
N ARG A 316 13.46 -1.03 -5.64
CA ARG A 316 12.77 -1.69 -6.76
C ARG A 316 12.21 -0.66 -7.74
N LEU A 317 11.65 0.44 -7.23
CA LEU A 317 11.12 1.52 -8.07
C LEU A 317 12.23 2.17 -8.91
N TYR A 318 13.35 2.53 -8.28
CA TYR A 318 14.44 3.24 -8.96
C TYR A 318 15.44 2.30 -9.66
N GLY A 319 15.65 1.10 -9.11
CA GLY A 319 16.64 0.14 -9.61
C GLY A 319 16.10 -0.85 -10.65
N SER A 320 14.79 -1.12 -10.67
CA SER A 320 14.16 -1.99 -11.66
C SER A 320 13.25 -1.17 -12.59
N LEU A 321 12.13 -0.68 -12.07
CA LEU A 321 11.07 -0.07 -12.88
C LEU A 321 11.54 1.14 -13.69
N LEU A 322 12.27 2.07 -13.06
CA LEU A 322 12.78 3.24 -13.76
C LEU A 322 13.79 2.87 -14.85
N GLN A 323 14.64 1.87 -14.60
CA GLN A 323 15.62 1.43 -15.59
C GLN A 323 14.95 0.70 -16.76
N GLU A 324 13.94 -0.13 -16.48
CA GLU A 324 13.13 -0.80 -17.50
C GLU A 324 12.47 0.20 -18.44
N ILE A 325 11.94 1.31 -17.90
CA ILE A 325 11.29 2.35 -18.70
C ILE A 325 12.32 3.18 -19.50
N ILE A 326 13.50 3.48 -18.93
CA ILE A 326 14.52 4.30 -19.61
C ILE A 326 15.28 3.51 -20.69
N LEU A 327 15.48 2.19 -20.52
CA LEU A 327 16.30 1.35 -21.42
C LEU A 327 15.52 0.78 -22.62
N GLN A 328 14.24 1.15 -22.77
CA GLN A 328 13.45 0.92 -23.99
C GLN A 328 14.16 1.53 -25.21
N PRO A 329 14.10 0.91 -26.41
CA PRO A 329 13.13 -0.11 -26.87
C PRO A 329 13.58 -1.58 -26.65
N LYS A 330 14.61 -1.83 -25.85
CA LYS A 330 15.10 -3.21 -25.65
C LYS A 330 14.17 -3.96 -24.70
N ILE A 331 13.84 -5.22 -25.01
CA ILE A 331 13.24 -6.13 -24.04
C ILE A 331 14.29 -6.36 -22.96
N VAL A 332 14.09 -5.72 -21.81
CA VAL A 332 15.06 -5.67 -20.75
C VAL A 332 14.65 -6.62 -19.63
N PRO A 333 15.51 -7.55 -19.19
CA PRO A 333 15.20 -8.36 -18.01
C PRO A 333 15.08 -7.46 -16.77
N LYS A 334 14.23 -7.83 -15.81
CA LYS A 334 14.13 -7.10 -14.54
C LYS A 334 15.53 -6.92 -13.91
N TYR A 335 15.82 -5.70 -13.45
CA TYR A 335 17.14 -5.26 -12.98
C TYR A 335 18.27 -5.30 -14.05
N PRO A 336 18.13 -4.56 -15.17
CA PRO A 336 19.13 -4.54 -16.24
C PRO A 336 20.55 -4.16 -15.82
N GLY A 337 20.66 -3.21 -14.91
CA GLY A 337 21.94 -2.63 -14.50
C GLY A 337 22.66 -3.43 -13.43
N PHE A 338 22.05 -4.51 -12.92
CA PHE A 338 22.57 -5.26 -11.79
C PHE A 338 22.99 -6.67 -12.18
N ASN A 339 24.00 -7.19 -11.48
CA ASN A 339 24.35 -8.59 -11.56
C ASN A 339 23.12 -9.43 -11.13
N PRO A 340 22.83 -10.57 -11.78
CA PRO A 340 21.69 -11.40 -11.44
C PRO A 340 21.52 -11.74 -9.96
N ILE A 341 22.62 -12.00 -9.24
CA ILE A 341 22.56 -12.31 -7.79
C ILE A 341 22.04 -11.11 -7.00
N VAL A 342 22.49 -9.90 -7.37
CA VAL A 342 22.05 -8.65 -6.75
C VAL A 342 20.58 -8.39 -7.07
N GLY A 343 20.15 -8.63 -8.32
CA GLY A 343 18.75 -8.53 -8.72
C GLY A 343 17.81 -9.45 -7.91
N ILE A 344 18.17 -10.74 -7.74
CA ILE A 344 17.41 -11.66 -6.88
C ILE A 344 17.36 -11.17 -5.44
N SER A 345 18.52 -10.79 -4.90
CA SER A 345 18.63 -10.36 -3.50
C SER A 345 17.74 -9.14 -3.23
N LEU A 346 17.73 -8.18 -4.16
CA LEU A 346 16.86 -7.01 -4.12
C LEU A 346 15.38 -7.34 -4.30
N ALA A 347 15.02 -8.28 -5.17
CA ALA A 347 13.64 -8.74 -5.31
C ALA A 347 13.15 -9.43 -4.03
N VAL A 348 13.95 -10.34 -3.47
CA VAL A 348 13.66 -11.00 -2.18
C VAL A 348 13.54 -9.96 -1.06
N LEU A 349 14.45 -8.98 -1.00
CA LEU A 349 14.39 -7.89 -0.02
C LEU A 349 13.07 -7.13 -0.09
N HIS A 350 12.56 -6.83 -1.29
CA HIS A 350 11.26 -6.19 -1.45
C HIS A 350 10.12 -7.05 -0.87
N TYR A 351 10.07 -8.35 -1.19
CA TYR A 351 9.02 -9.24 -0.69
C TYR A 351 9.11 -9.51 0.81
N THR A 352 10.31 -9.46 1.40
CA THR A 352 10.47 -9.57 2.86
C THR A 352 9.72 -8.46 3.62
N ALA A 353 9.48 -7.30 3.00
CA ALA A 353 8.68 -6.23 3.60
C ALA A 353 7.27 -6.69 3.96
N SER A 354 6.63 -7.51 3.11
CA SER A 354 5.28 -8.04 3.30
C SER A 354 5.21 -9.14 4.38
N PHE A 355 6.36 -9.66 4.80
CA PHE A 355 6.51 -10.54 5.96
C PHE A 355 6.84 -9.76 7.25
N ILE A 356 7.78 -8.81 7.18
CA ILE A 356 8.24 -8.03 8.35
C ILE A 356 7.13 -7.12 8.86
N ARG A 357 6.38 -6.45 7.97
CA ARG A 357 5.30 -5.53 8.35
C ARG A 357 4.27 -6.18 9.29
N PRO A 358 3.56 -7.27 8.92
CA PRO A 358 2.57 -7.86 9.81
C PRO A 358 3.17 -8.35 11.14
N LEU A 359 4.41 -8.84 11.13
CA LEU A 359 5.09 -9.27 12.35
C LEU A 359 5.27 -8.10 13.34
N VAL A 360 5.82 -6.98 12.89
CA VAL A 360 6.01 -5.79 13.73
C VAL A 360 4.66 -5.23 14.19
N LEU A 361 3.66 -5.22 13.31
CA LEU A 361 2.30 -4.74 13.64
C LEU A 361 1.65 -5.57 14.74
N ILE A 362 1.76 -6.91 14.68
CA ILE A 362 1.24 -7.80 15.72
C ILE A 362 1.95 -7.52 17.06
N ILE A 363 3.27 -7.34 17.05
CA ILE A 363 4.04 -7.00 18.26
C ILE A 363 3.59 -5.65 18.85
N MET A 364 3.47 -4.62 18.00
CA MET A 364 3.03 -3.28 18.41
C MET A 364 1.60 -3.29 18.96
N CYS A 365 0.70 -4.09 18.38
CA CYS A 365 -0.67 -4.26 18.86
C CYS A 365 -0.70 -5.00 20.20
N LYS A 366 0.12 -6.04 20.38
CA LYS A 366 0.19 -6.82 21.63
C LYS A 366 0.75 -6.01 22.80
N GLN A 367 1.71 -5.11 22.56
CA GLN A 367 2.26 -4.23 23.60
C GLN A 367 1.21 -3.28 24.21
N LYS A 368 0.06 -3.08 23.54
CA LYS A 368 -1.08 -2.25 24.01
C LYS A 368 -2.10 -3.02 24.88
N SER A 369 -1.85 -4.30 25.17
CA SER A 369 -2.71 -5.20 25.96
C SER A 369 -2.82 -4.84 27.46
N ASN A 370 -2.95 -3.55 27.80
CA ASN A 370 -3.53 -3.13 29.07
C ASN A 370 -4.91 -2.48 28.90
N ASN A 371 -5.36 -2.10 27.69
CA ASN A 371 -6.67 -1.45 27.49
C ASN A 371 -7.40 -1.76 26.16
N VAL A 372 -6.84 -2.57 25.25
CA VAL A 372 -7.54 -3.03 24.03
C VAL A 372 -7.19 -4.49 23.76
N ASP A 373 -8.11 -5.40 24.08
CA ASP A 373 -7.95 -6.83 23.80
C ASP A 373 -8.13 -7.11 22.31
N ILE A 374 -7.06 -6.92 21.53
CA ILE A 374 -6.96 -7.55 20.22
C ILE A 374 -6.57 -9.01 20.47
N THR A 375 -7.58 -9.87 20.64
CA THR A 375 -7.39 -11.32 20.76
C THR A 375 -6.88 -11.90 19.43
N PHE A 376 -5.56 -12.05 19.32
CA PHE A 376 -4.90 -12.77 18.22
C PHE A 376 -4.95 -14.30 18.38
N THR A 377 -5.59 -14.80 19.43
CA THR A 377 -5.71 -16.23 19.73
C THR A 377 -6.96 -16.82 19.07
N CYS A 378 -6.79 -17.91 18.31
CA CYS A 378 -7.89 -18.80 17.98
C CYS A 378 -8.48 -19.37 19.27
N GLN A 379 -9.67 -18.90 19.68
CA GLN A 379 -10.47 -19.63 20.64
C GLN A 379 -10.82 -20.99 20.02
N LYS A 380 -10.26 -22.06 20.59
CA LYS A 380 -10.83 -23.40 20.42
C LYS A 380 -12.24 -23.30 20.99
N ARG A 381 -13.26 -23.53 20.14
CA ARG A 381 -14.67 -23.55 20.54
C ARG A 381 -14.79 -24.51 21.73
N ALA A 382 -15.06 -23.99 22.92
CA ALA A 382 -15.32 -24.83 24.08
C ALA A 382 -16.63 -25.59 23.79
N GLU A 383 -16.54 -26.91 23.72
CA GLU A 383 -17.70 -27.80 23.76
C GLU A 383 -18.35 -27.68 25.14
N ASN A 384 -19.24 -26.71 25.33
CA ASN A 384 -20.17 -26.68 26.44
C ASN A 384 -21.58 -26.47 25.92
N ASN A 385 -22.09 -27.53 25.28
CA ASN A 385 -23.52 -27.79 25.20
C ASN A 385 -23.81 -29.04 26.05
N SER A 386 -23.98 -28.85 27.35
CA SER A 386 -24.91 -29.69 28.11
C SER A 386 -25.78 -28.78 28.96
N ILE A 387 -26.93 -28.48 28.37
CA ILE A 387 -28.14 -28.06 29.06
C ILE A 387 -28.46 -29.15 30.08
N SER A 388 -28.33 -28.88 31.38
CA SER A 388 -29.06 -29.65 32.39
C SER A 388 -30.25 -28.82 32.83
N LEU A 389 -31.40 -29.13 32.24
CA LEU A 389 -32.70 -28.90 32.85
C LEU A 389 -32.84 -29.91 34.00
N GLN A 390 -32.86 -29.43 35.23
CA GLN A 390 -33.71 -29.94 36.31
C GLN A 390 -34.05 -28.81 37.26
#